data_AF-A0A352KJ63-F1
#
_entry.id   AF-A0A352KJ63-F1
#
_cell.length_a   1.000
_cell.length_b   1.000
_cell.length_c   1.000
_cell.angle_alpha   90.00
_cell.angle_beta   90.00
_cell.angle_gamma   90.00
#
_symmetry.space_group_name_H-M   'P 1'
#
loop_
_entity.id
_entity.type
_entity.pdbx_description
1 polymer ?
#
loop_
_entity_poly.entity_id
_entity_poly.type
_entity_poly.pdbx_seq_one_letter_code
_entity_poly.pdbx_strand_id
1 'polypeptide(L)'
;MIGRLCGVLREKTPPFLLVDVSGVWYELEAPMSTFYKLPDVGANVMLYTHLSVREDAHLLFAFADVESRVLFRQLIKINGVGGRMALAILSGLDVPEFVHCVQREDVVRLTKIPGVGKKTAERLIIELRDKLPSILPGDPAVVAGSSSHMDVLTG
;
A
#
# COMPACT_ATOMS: atom_id res chain seq x y z
N MET A 1 3.60 11.76 10.33
CA MET A 1 3.19 10.70 9.38
C MET A 1 2.05 11.25 8.52
N ILE A 2 2.19 11.24 7.19
CA ILE A 2 1.13 11.64 6.26
C ILE A 2 0.31 10.38 5.92
N GLY A 3 -0.94 10.32 6.37
CA GLY A 3 -1.79 9.13 6.22
C GLY A 3 -2.85 9.21 5.13
N ARG A 4 -3.30 10.43 4.80
CA ARG A 4 -4.26 10.72 3.74
C ARG A 4 -3.95 12.12 3.20
N LEU A 5 -4.24 12.33 1.93
CA LEU A 5 -3.99 13.57 1.23
C LEU A 5 -5.23 13.92 0.39
N CYS A 6 -5.78 15.12 0.60
CA CYS A 6 -6.96 15.63 -0.09
C CYS A 6 -6.59 16.94 -0.77
N GLY A 7 -6.81 17.05 -2.08
CA GLY A 7 -6.38 18.22 -2.84
C GLY A 7 -6.77 18.13 -4.32
N VAL A 8 -6.18 19.00 -5.13
CA VAL A 8 -6.41 19.02 -6.58
C VAL A 8 -5.33 18.22 -7.29
N LEU A 9 -5.75 17.29 -8.15
CA LEU A 9 -4.82 16.53 -8.98
C LEU A 9 -4.26 17.43 -10.09
N ARG A 10 -2.95 17.70 -10.07
CA ARG A 10 -2.29 18.61 -11.02
C ARG A 10 -1.60 17.88 -12.17
N GLU A 11 -1.01 16.72 -11.91
CA GLU A 11 -0.33 15.94 -12.95
C GLU A 11 -0.52 14.43 -12.75
N LYS A 12 -0.53 13.70 -13.87
CA LYS A 12 -0.56 12.23 -13.94
C LYS A 12 0.52 11.74 -14.92
N THR A 13 1.64 11.25 -14.39
CA THR A 13 2.73 10.68 -15.21
C THR A 13 3.22 9.39 -14.56
N PRO A 14 2.63 8.23 -14.87
CA PRO A 14 2.94 6.98 -14.19
C PRO A 14 4.45 6.70 -14.06
N PRO A 15 4.95 6.34 -12.86
CA PRO A 15 4.20 6.10 -11.62
C PRO A 15 3.92 7.35 -10.76
N PHE A 16 4.31 8.55 -11.21
CA PHE A 16 4.26 9.80 -10.46
C PHE A 16 2.94 10.57 -10.59
N LEU A 17 2.56 11.23 -9.50
CA LEU A 17 1.40 12.11 -9.35
C LEU A 17 1.82 13.41 -8.67
N LEU A 18 1.21 14.52 -9.05
CA LEU A 18 1.30 15.78 -8.29
C LEU A 18 -0.07 16.17 -7.76
N VAL A 19 -0.16 16.35 -6.45
CA VAL A 19 -1.38 16.82 -5.77
C VAL A 19 -1.11 18.13 -5.05
N ASP A 20 -1.88 19.15 -5.41
CA ASP A 20 -1.87 20.46 -4.78
C ASP A 20 -2.81 20.48 -3.58
N VAL A 21 -2.24 20.69 -2.39
CA VAL A 21 -2.97 20.87 -1.14
C VAL A 21 -2.74 22.29 -0.67
N SER A 22 -3.71 23.16 -0.95
CA SER A 22 -3.69 24.56 -0.49
C SER A 22 -2.40 25.32 -0.86
N GLY A 23 -1.86 25.07 -2.04
CA GLY A 23 -0.64 25.72 -2.55
C GLY A 23 0.65 24.92 -2.33
N VAL A 24 0.61 23.79 -1.61
CA VAL A 24 1.75 22.89 -1.44
C VAL A 24 1.59 21.67 -2.33
N TRP A 25 2.57 21.46 -3.21
CA TRP A 25 2.52 20.42 -4.23
C TRP A 25 3.29 19.20 -3.73
N TYR A 26 2.58 18.09 -3.55
CA TYR A 26 3.15 16.82 -3.13
C TYR A 26 3.37 15.94 -4.36
N GLU A 27 4.61 15.48 -4.53
CA GLU A 27 4.93 14.39 -5.45
C GLU A 27 4.66 13.06 -4.76
N LEU A 28 3.91 12.18 -5.45
CA LEU A 28 3.58 10.84 -4.96
C LEU A 28 3.88 9.79 -6.03
N GLU A 29 4.25 8.59 -5.60
CA GLU A 29 4.28 7.39 -6.45
C GLU A 29 3.07 6.50 -6.19
N ALA A 30 2.44 5.99 -7.24
CA ALA A 30 1.25 5.14 -7.13
C ALA A 30 1.29 3.95 -8.10
N PRO A 31 0.62 2.83 -7.77
CA PRO A 31 0.49 1.70 -8.70
C PRO A 31 -0.51 2.04 -9.82
N MET A 32 -0.40 1.36 -10.96
CA MET A 32 -1.32 1.58 -12.11
C MET A 32 -2.79 1.38 -11.74
N SER A 33 -3.10 0.46 -10.83
CA SER A 33 -4.44 0.25 -10.27
C SER A 33 -5.04 1.51 -9.62
N THR A 34 -4.20 2.37 -9.04
CA THR A 34 -4.63 3.68 -8.53
C THR A 34 -4.87 4.66 -9.68
N PHE A 35 -3.99 4.72 -10.68
CA PHE A 35 -4.15 5.60 -11.85
C PHE A 35 -5.49 5.40 -12.58
N TYR A 36 -5.94 4.15 -12.72
CA TYR A 36 -7.23 3.84 -13.34
C TYR A 36 -8.45 4.35 -12.55
N LYS A 37 -8.29 4.64 -11.25
CA LYS A 37 -9.35 5.14 -10.37
C LYS A 37 -9.30 6.66 -10.19
N LEU A 38 -8.26 7.33 -10.68
CA LEU A 38 -8.09 8.78 -10.47
C LEU A 38 -9.01 9.59 -11.40
N PRO A 39 -9.61 10.69 -10.88
CA PRO A 39 -10.37 11.63 -11.70
C PRO A 39 -9.44 12.41 -12.63
N ASP A 40 -9.97 13.17 -13.58
CA ASP A 40 -9.15 13.97 -14.51
C ASP A 40 -8.31 15.04 -13.80
N VAL A 41 -7.24 15.48 -14.49
CA VAL A 41 -6.40 16.58 -14.00
C VAL A 41 -7.25 17.84 -13.81
N GLY A 42 -7.07 18.53 -12.68
CA GLY A 42 -7.85 19.69 -12.26
C GLY A 42 -8.99 19.33 -11.29
N ALA A 43 -9.33 18.06 -11.13
CA ALA A 43 -10.36 17.62 -10.19
C ALA A 43 -9.82 17.40 -8.76
N ASN A 44 -10.73 17.42 -7.79
CA ASN A 44 -10.42 17.05 -6.41
C ASN A 44 -10.22 15.54 -6.28
N VAL A 45 -9.23 15.15 -5.48
CA VAL A 45 -8.90 13.75 -5.18
C VAL A 45 -8.64 13.56 -3.69
N MET A 46 -8.92 12.36 -3.20
CA MET A 46 -8.49 11.88 -1.89
C MET A 46 -7.69 10.61 -2.07
N LEU A 47 -6.48 10.58 -1.51
CA LEU A 47 -5.57 9.43 -1.59
C LEU A 47 -5.14 8.99 -0.20
N TYR A 48 -5.09 7.67 0.00
CA TYR A 48 -4.45 7.09 1.16
C TYR A 48 -2.95 7.04 0.92
N THR A 49 -2.17 7.44 1.92
CA THR A 49 -0.72 7.58 1.73
C THR A 49 0.12 6.77 2.72
N HIS A 50 1.33 6.45 2.30
CA HIS A 50 2.40 5.93 3.14
C HIS A 50 3.68 6.72 2.89
N LEU A 51 4.13 7.45 3.90
CA LEU A 51 5.42 8.14 3.90
C LEU A 51 6.52 7.17 4.32
N SER A 52 7.47 6.93 3.43
CA SER A 52 8.71 6.20 3.69
C SER A 52 9.84 7.21 3.87
N VAL A 53 10.45 7.22 5.06
CA VAL A 53 11.61 8.06 5.38
C VAL A 53 12.85 7.18 5.37
N ARG A 54 13.84 7.57 4.57
CA ARG A 54 15.18 7.00 4.51
C ARG A 54 16.20 8.09 4.80
N GLU A 55 17.46 7.72 4.96
CA GLU A 55 18.55 8.69 5.24
C GLU A 55 18.71 9.74 4.14
N ASP A 56 18.40 9.38 2.89
CA ASP A 56 18.63 10.19 1.69
C ASP A 56 17.34 10.66 0.99
N ALA A 57 16.17 10.17 1.40
CA ALA A 57 14.93 10.41 0.68
C ALA A 57 13.67 10.33 1.55
N HIS A 58 12.72 11.21 1.24
CA HIS A 58 11.34 11.15 1.70
C HIS A 58 10.45 10.76 0.52
N LEU A 59 9.91 9.55 0.52
CA LEU A 59 9.07 9.03 -0.55
C LEU A 59 7.63 8.93 -0.07
N LEU A 60 6.69 9.46 -0.84
CA LEU A 60 5.26 9.39 -0.53
C LEU A 60 4.57 8.46 -1.54
N PHE A 61 4.04 7.35 -1.04
CA PHE A 61 3.27 6.41 -1.84
C PHE A 61 1.79 6.67 -1.69
N ALA A 62 1.02 6.51 -2.77
CA ALA A 62 -0.42 6.79 -2.81
C ALA A 62 -1.25 5.62 -3.32
N PHE A 63 -2.45 5.50 -2.75
CA PHE A 63 -3.41 4.44 -3.05
C PHE A 63 -4.83 5.01 -3.09
N ALA A 64 -5.64 4.54 -4.03
CA ALA A 64 -7.05 4.91 -4.13
C ALA A 64 -7.91 4.35 -2.97
N ASP A 65 -7.49 3.23 -2.38
CA ASP A 65 -8.23 2.50 -1.35
C ASP A 65 -7.33 2.07 -0.17
N VAL A 66 -7.96 1.71 0.95
CA VAL A 66 -7.27 1.41 2.21
C VAL A 66 -6.54 0.08 2.10
N GLU A 67 -7.18 -0.89 1.46
CA GLU A 67 -6.74 -2.26 1.27
C GLU A 67 -5.41 -2.29 0.51
N SER A 68 -5.31 -1.54 -0.59
CA SER A 68 -4.07 -1.42 -1.37
C SER A 68 -2.93 -0.84 -0.53
N ARG A 69 -3.22 0.18 0.30
CA ARG A 69 -2.21 0.74 1.21
C ARG A 69 -1.81 -0.26 2.30
N VAL A 70 -2.76 -1.01 2.85
CA VAL A 70 -2.48 -2.03 3.87
C VAL A 70 -1.61 -3.13 3.27
N LEU A 71 -1.98 -3.66 2.09
CA LEU A 71 -1.18 -4.65 1.38
C LEU A 71 0.23 -4.11 1.08
N PHE A 72 0.36 -2.88 0.56
CA PHE A 72 1.66 -2.24 0.35
C PHE A 72 2.52 -2.24 1.61
N ARG A 73 1.95 -1.84 2.75
CA ARG A 73 2.65 -1.81 4.05
C ARG A 73 3.06 -3.19 4.54
N GLN A 74 2.32 -4.24 4.21
CA GLN A 74 2.75 -5.61 4.53
C GLN A 74 3.85 -6.08 3.58
N LEU A 75 3.75 -5.75 2.28
CA LEU A 75 4.76 -6.09 1.28
C LEU A 75 6.13 -5.51 1.63
N ILE A 76 6.21 -4.21 1.96
CA ILE A 76 7.50 -3.56 2.24
C ILE A 76 8.18 -4.00 3.55
N LYS A 77 7.50 -4.79 4.39
CA LYS A 77 8.12 -5.42 5.57
C LYS A 77 8.91 -6.69 5.21
N ILE A 78 8.66 -7.25 4.03
CA ILE A 78 9.27 -8.50 3.58
C ILE A 78 10.68 -8.19 3.09
N ASN A 79 11.65 -8.96 3.57
CA ASN A 79 13.03 -8.78 3.16
C ASN A 79 13.17 -8.96 1.64
N GLY A 80 13.77 -7.96 0.97
CA GLY A 80 13.94 -7.95 -0.48
C GLY A 80 12.78 -7.34 -1.26
N VAL A 81 11.72 -6.89 -0.60
CA VAL A 81 10.58 -6.20 -1.22
C VAL A 81 10.60 -4.73 -0.83
N GLY A 82 11.07 -3.88 -1.75
CA GLY A 82 11.04 -2.43 -1.59
C GLY A 82 9.79 -1.78 -2.19
N GLY A 83 9.62 -0.47 -1.97
CA GLY A 83 8.48 0.31 -2.48
C GLY A 83 8.21 0.10 -3.97
N ARG A 84 9.24 0.17 -4.82
CA ARG A 84 9.11 -0.04 -6.28
C ARG A 84 8.54 -1.41 -6.65
N MET A 85 8.99 -2.47 -5.97
CA MET A 85 8.49 -3.83 -6.20
C MET A 85 7.06 -3.99 -5.68
N ALA A 86 6.74 -3.40 -4.53
CA ALA A 86 5.38 -3.40 -4.00
C ALA A 86 4.40 -2.65 -4.92
N LEU A 87 4.82 -1.53 -5.52
CA LEU A 87 4.03 -0.84 -6.55
C LEU A 87 3.84 -1.70 -7.81
N ALA A 88 4.89 -2.42 -8.24
CA ALA A 88 4.79 -3.33 -9.39
C ALA A 88 3.79 -4.46 -9.13
N ILE A 89 3.80 -5.04 -7.92
CA ILE A 89 2.84 -6.07 -7.51
C ILE A 89 1.41 -5.53 -7.56
N LEU A 90 1.17 -4.38 -6.92
CA LEU A 90 -0.15 -3.73 -6.90
C LEU A 90 -0.59 -3.14 -8.26
N SER A 91 0.32 -3.06 -9.23
CA SER A 91 0.02 -2.69 -10.62
C SER A 91 -0.37 -3.89 -11.47
N GLY A 92 0.16 -5.08 -11.15
CA GLY A 92 -0.08 -6.31 -11.89
C GLY A 92 -1.23 -7.16 -11.36
N LEU A 93 -1.57 -7.02 -10.07
CA LEU A 93 -2.66 -7.73 -9.42
C LEU A 93 -3.40 -6.74 -8.50
N ASP A 94 -4.73 -6.81 -8.50
CA ASP A 94 -5.50 -6.16 -7.45
C ASP A 94 -5.35 -6.91 -6.11
N VAL A 95 -5.85 -6.31 -5.01
CA VAL A 95 -5.70 -6.90 -3.68
C VAL A 95 -6.35 -8.30 -3.60
N PRO A 96 -7.60 -8.52 -4.05
CA PRO A 96 -8.19 -9.85 -4.06
C PRO A 96 -7.41 -10.89 -4.88
N GLU A 97 -6.95 -10.54 -6.08
CA GLU A 97 -6.16 -11.42 -6.94
C GLU A 97 -4.82 -11.78 -6.28
N PHE A 98 -4.15 -10.82 -5.66
CA PHE A 98 -2.91 -11.08 -4.94
C PHE A 98 -3.15 -12.04 -3.77
N VAL A 99 -4.21 -11.80 -2.98
CA VAL A 99 -4.60 -12.69 -1.87
C VAL A 99 -4.87 -14.11 -2.39
N HIS A 100 -5.59 -14.24 -3.51
CA HIS A 100 -5.85 -15.52 -4.13
C HIS A 100 -4.57 -16.24 -4.57
N CYS A 101 -3.61 -15.51 -5.16
CA CYS A 101 -2.31 -16.06 -5.54
C CYS A 101 -1.55 -16.60 -4.33
N VAL A 102 -1.55 -15.87 -3.21
CA VAL A 102 -0.88 -16.30 -1.96
C VAL A 102 -1.57 -17.54 -1.40
N GLN A 103 -2.91 -17.57 -1.34
CA GLN A 103 -3.67 -18.71 -0.80
C GLN A 103 -3.48 -20.01 -1.60
N ARG A 104 -3.31 -19.90 -2.92
CA ARG A 104 -3.10 -21.04 -3.82
C ARG A 104 -1.64 -21.37 -4.07
N GLU A 105 -0.74 -20.66 -3.41
CA GLU A 105 0.70 -20.82 -3.58
C GLU A 105 1.12 -20.68 -5.06
N ASP A 106 0.47 -19.77 -5.81
CA ASP A 106 0.64 -19.59 -7.25
C ASP A 106 1.92 -18.80 -7.58
N VAL A 107 3.06 -19.46 -7.43
CA VAL A 107 4.39 -18.94 -7.75
C VAL A 107 4.49 -18.50 -9.22
N VAL A 108 3.82 -19.22 -10.13
CA VAL A 108 3.88 -18.95 -11.57
C VAL A 108 3.21 -17.62 -11.90
N ARG A 109 2.09 -17.30 -11.26
CA ARG A 109 1.43 -16.01 -11.44
C ARG A 109 2.26 -14.87 -10.86
N LEU A 110 2.80 -15.03 -9.65
CA LEU A 110 3.60 -14.00 -9.00
C LEU A 110 4.90 -13.69 -9.76
N THR A 111 5.54 -14.69 -10.36
CA THR A 111 6.78 -14.50 -11.13
C THR A 111 6.60 -13.83 -12.49
N LYS A 112 5.35 -13.64 -12.95
CA LYS A 112 5.06 -12.82 -14.14
C LYS A 112 5.13 -11.31 -13.85
N ILE A 113 5.14 -10.92 -12.59
CA ILE A 113 5.24 -9.51 -12.19
C ILE A 113 6.69 -9.04 -12.39
N PRO A 114 6.94 -7.93 -13.12
CA PRO A 114 8.27 -7.42 -13.33
C PRO A 114 9.03 -7.19 -12.01
N GLY A 115 10.22 -7.77 -11.91
CA GLY A 115 11.08 -7.69 -10.72
C GLY A 115 10.80 -8.76 -9.64
N VAL A 116 9.74 -9.56 -9.76
CA VAL A 116 9.46 -10.66 -8.83
C VAL A 116 10.07 -11.97 -9.36
N GLY A 117 11.20 -12.37 -8.80
CA GLY A 117 11.81 -13.68 -9.09
C GLY A 117 11.19 -14.81 -8.28
N LYS A 118 11.51 -16.07 -8.64
CA LYS A 118 10.98 -17.28 -7.98
C LYS A 118 11.16 -17.26 -6.45
N LYS A 119 12.38 -16.96 -5.99
CA LYS A 119 12.70 -16.88 -4.55
C LYS A 119 11.87 -15.81 -3.82
N THR A 120 11.65 -14.67 -4.48
CA THR A 120 10.81 -13.60 -3.93
C THR A 120 9.34 -14.03 -3.88
N ALA A 121 8.82 -14.67 -4.93
CA ALA A 121 7.46 -15.18 -4.97
C ALA A 121 7.19 -16.21 -3.86
N GLU A 122 8.09 -17.18 -3.67
CA GLU A 122 8.01 -18.16 -2.58
C GLU A 122 8.02 -17.48 -1.21
N ARG A 123 8.89 -16.48 -1.01
CA ARG A 123 8.94 -15.69 0.23
C ARG A 123 7.65 -14.91 0.48
N LEU A 124 7.09 -14.26 -0.56
CA LEU A 124 5.82 -13.56 -0.47
C LEU A 124 4.71 -14.49 0.02
N ILE A 125 4.63 -15.70 -0.55
CA ILE A 125 3.63 -16.70 -0.16
C ILE A 125 3.77 -17.06 1.32
N ILE A 126 4.99 -17.44 1.74
CA ILE A 126 5.24 -17.88 3.11
C ILE A 126 4.96 -16.76 4.13
N GLU A 127 5.50 -15.55 3.89
CA GLU A 127 5.43 -14.46 4.88
C GLU A 127 4.08 -13.76 4.96
N LEU A 128 3.23 -13.89 3.93
CA LEU A 128 1.92 -13.24 3.88
C LEU A 128 0.76 -14.16 4.14
N ARG A 129 0.89 -15.48 3.99
CA ARG A 129 -0.19 -16.45 4.21
C ARG A 129 -0.91 -16.23 5.54
N ASP A 130 -0.16 -16.04 6.62
CA ASP A 130 -0.72 -15.83 7.96
C ASP A 130 -1.20 -14.39 8.22
N LYS A 131 -0.82 -13.44 7.34
CA LYS A 131 -1.15 -12.01 7.48
C LYS A 131 -2.37 -11.61 6.65
N LEU A 132 -2.86 -12.46 5.75
CA LEU A 132 -4.01 -12.20 4.88
C LEU A 132 -5.27 -11.71 5.61
N PRO A 133 -5.64 -12.23 6.81
CA PRO A 133 -6.81 -11.76 7.54
C PRO A 133 -6.74 -10.27 7.93
N SER A 134 -5.54 -9.71 8.06
CA SER A 134 -5.33 -8.29 8.38
C SER A 134 -5.39 -7.37 7.15
N ILE A 135 -5.37 -7.94 5.93
CA ILE A 135 -5.29 -7.20 4.67
C ILE A 135 -6.69 -6.97 4.08
N LEU A 136 -7.59 -7.95 4.24
CA LEU A 136 -8.98 -7.83 3.84
C LEU A 136 -9.79 -7.29 5.02
N PRO A 137 -10.41 -6.10 4.93
CA PRO A 137 -11.31 -5.63 5.96
C PRO A 137 -12.56 -6.53 5.95
N GLY A 138 -12.54 -7.52 6.84
CA GLY A 138 -13.64 -8.44 7.11
C GLY A 138 -13.91 -8.63 8.60
N ASP A 139 -13.20 -7.91 9.49
CA ASP A 139 -13.49 -7.98 10.92
C ASP A 139 -13.32 -6.62 11.61
N PRO A 140 -14.41 -5.96 12.08
CA PRO A 140 -14.34 -4.70 12.82
C PRO A 140 -13.60 -4.82 14.17
N ALA A 141 -13.24 -6.02 14.62
CA ALA A 141 -12.53 -6.22 15.89
C ALA A 141 -11.08 -5.70 15.92
N VAL A 142 -10.40 -5.59 14.77
CA VAL A 142 -8.94 -5.30 14.74
C VAL A 142 -8.62 -3.80 14.84
N VAL A 143 -9.62 -2.92 14.65
CA VAL A 143 -9.43 -1.46 14.81
C VAL A 143 -9.46 -1.05 16.29
N ALA A 144 -9.98 -1.92 17.17
CA ALA A 144 -9.95 -1.73 18.63
C ALA A 144 -8.67 -2.35 19.23
N GLY A 145 -7.51 -1.82 18.85
CA GLY A 145 -6.27 -2.13 19.53
C GLY A 145 -6.34 -1.71 21.00
N SER A 146 -6.40 -2.72 21.88
CA SER A 146 -5.67 -2.79 23.15
C SER A 146 -5.64 -1.52 24.01
N SER A 147 -6.67 -1.36 24.86
CA SER A 147 -6.51 -0.68 26.15
C SER A 147 -6.78 -1.70 27.26
N SER A 148 -5.77 -2.50 27.58
CA SER A 148 -5.80 -3.36 28.77
C SER A 148 -4.67 -2.98 29.72
N HIS A 149 -5.11 -2.65 30.93
CA HIS A 149 -4.39 -2.50 32.19
C HIS A 149 -3.45 -1.30 32.37
N MET A 150 -3.96 -0.32 33.14
CA MET A 150 -3.21 0.18 34.28
C MET A 150 -4.16 0.33 35.46
N ASP A 151 -4.20 -0.71 36.31
CA ASP A 151 -4.59 -0.55 37.71
C ASP A 151 -3.52 0.27 38.44
N VAL A 152 -3.93 1.10 39.41
CA VAL A 152 -3.37 1.23 40.77
C VAL A 152 -3.93 2.50 41.45
N LEU A 153 -4.80 2.25 42.43
CA LEU A 153 -4.91 2.85 43.78
C LEU A 153 -4.68 4.36 43.98
N THR A 154 -5.73 5.07 44.38
CA THR A 154 -5.80 5.96 45.57
C THR A 154 -7.30 6.24 45.79
N GLY A 155 -7.92 5.97 46.94
CA GLY A 155 -7.53 6.45 48.26
C GLY A 155 -8.33 7.70 48.56
#